data_AF-A0A1I3AXI5-F1
#
_entry.id   AF-A0A1I3AXI5-F1
#
_cell.length_a   1.000
_cell.length_b   1.000
_cell.length_c   1.000
_cell.angle_alpha   90.00
_cell.angle_beta   90.00
_cell.angle_gamma   90.00
#
_symmetry.space_group_name_H-M   'P 1'
#
loop_
_entity.id
_entity.type
_entity.pdbx_description
1 polymer ?
#
loop_
_entity_poly.entity_id
_entity_poly.type
_entity_poly.pdbx_seq_one_letter_code
_entity_poly.pdbx_strand_id
1 'polypeptide(L)' 'MRDRLTSDLGVYALSGLFSFLVFLVALAVLSATLPGGLDARRTAGLVVGYLLFLSAYTAAWYIYTEIDAREEV' A
#
# COMPACT_ATOMS: atom_id res chain seq x y z
N MET A 1 -8.78 20.62 -6.70
CA MET A 1 -7.89 19.44 -6.76
C MET A 1 -6.66 19.58 -5.87
N ARG A 2 -6.00 20.76 -5.83
CA ARG A 2 -4.88 21.00 -4.89
C ARG A 2 -5.28 20.80 -3.42
N ASP A 3 -6.49 21.20 -3.01
CA ASP A 3 -6.92 21.06 -1.62
C ASP A 3 -7.08 19.61 -1.12
N ARG A 4 -7.33 18.65 -2.03
CA ARG A 4 -7.35 17.21 -1.67
C ARG A 4 -5.96 16.60 -1.51
N LEU A 5 -4.92 17.23 -2.07
CA LEU A 5 -3.53 16.82 -1.92
C LEU A 5 -2.89 17.38 -0.64
N THR A 6 -3.43 18.49 -0.10
CA THR A 6 -3.05 19.07 1.19
C THR A 6 -3.84 18.54 2.39
N SER A 7 -4.98 17.89 2.14
CA SER A 7 -5.72 17.10 3.13
C SER A 7 -5.01 15.75 3.33
N ASP A 8 -5.04 15.18 4.54
CA ASP A 8 -4.43 13.88 4.88
C ASP A 8 -4.75 12.77 3.86
N LEU A 9 -5.89 12.87 3.20
CA LEU A 9 -6.30 12.06 2.06
C LEU A 9 -5.22 11.94 0.95
N GLY A 10 -4.56 13.05 0.62
CA GLY A 10 -3.48 13.10 -0.36
C GLY A 10 -2.21 12.40 0.11
N VAL A 11 -1.89 12.51 1.40
CA VAL A 11 -0.74 11.84 2.02
C VAL A 11 -0.96 10.34 2.08
N TYR A 12 -2.17 9.87 2.45
CA TYR A 12 -2.51 8.45 2.39
C TYR A 12 -2.48 7.92 0.95
N ALA A 13 -3.13 8.60 0.00
CA ALA A 13 -3.09 8.17 -1.40
C ALA A 13 -1.65 8.08 -1.96
N LEU A 14 -0.80 9.08 -1.67
CA LEU A 14 0.57 9.11 -2.15
C LEU A 14 1.45 8.04 -1.48
N SER A 15 1.32 7.87 -0.16
CA SER A 15 2.08 6.84 0.57
C SER A 15 1.64 5.43 0.21
N GLY A 16 0.36 5.20 -0.04
CA GLY A 16 -0.17 3.94 -0.58
C GLY A 16 0.38 3.63 -1.97
N LEU A 17 0.36 4.61 -2.89
CA LEU A 17 0.96 4.46 -4.22
C LEU A 17 2.46 4.21 -4.15
N PHE A 18 3.18 4.96 -3.32
CA PHE A 18 4.61 4.77 -3.11
C PHE A 18 4.92 3.36 -2.60
N SER A 19 4.18 2.89 -1.58
CA SER A 19 4.30 1.52 -1.07
C SER A 19 4.08 0.47 -2.16
N PHE A 20 3.08 0.66 -3.02
CA PHE A 20 2.81 -0.23 -4.15
C PHE A 20 3.97 -0.30 -5.14
N LEU A 21 4.52 0.86 -5.53
CA LEU A 21 5.67 0.92 -6.41
C LEU A 21 6.89 0.26 -5.78
N VAL A 22 7.15 0.49 -4.50
CA VAL A 22 8.24 -0.17 -3.76
C VAL A 22 8.06 -1.68 -3.77
N PHE A 23 6.84 -2.19 -3.52
CA PHE A 23 6.55 -3.61 -3.58
C PHE A 23 6.83 -4.20 -4.97
N LEU A 24 6.36 -3.56 -6.03
CA LEU A 24 6.60 -4.02 -7.41
C LEU A 24 8.09 -4.03 -7.76
N VAL A 25 8.82 -2.98 -7.42
CA VAL A 25 10.27 -2.88 -7.66
C VAL A 25 11.02 -3.95 -6.88
N ALA A 26 10.71 -4.11 -5.58
CA ALA A 26 11.34 -5.13 -4.75
C ALA A 26 11.07 -6.54 -5.27
N LEU A 27 9.83 -6.84 -5.67
CA LEU A 27 9.45 -8.12 -6.24
C LEU A 27 10.18 -8.38 -7.57
N ALA A 28 10.27 -7.38 -8.45
CA ALA A 28 10.99 -7.48 -9.71
C ALA A 28 12.49 -7.73 -9.50
N VAL A 29 13.12 -6.96 -8.60
CA VAL A 29 14.53 -7.14 -8.23
C VAL A 29 14.76 -8.52 -7.64
N LEU A 30 13.92 -8.96 -6.70
CA LEU A 30 14.02 -10.29 -6.09
C LEU A 30 13.87 -11.39 -7.14
N SER A 31 12.89 -11.27 -8.04
CA SER A 31 12.67 -12.23 -9.12
C SER A 31 13.85 -12.34 -10.07
N ALA A 32 14.57 -11.23 -10.33
CA ALA A 32 15.70 -11.19 -11.25
C ALA A 32 17.01 -11.66 -10.60
N THR A 33 17.15 -11.48 -9.29
CA THR A 33 18.41 -11.71 -8.55
C THR A 33 18.45 -13.02 -7.78
N LEU A 34 17.30 -13.62 -7.47
CA LEU A 34 17.24 -14.87 -6.72
C LEU A 34 17.68 -16.06 -7.59
N PRO A 35 18.76 -16.78 -7.23
CA PRO A 35 19.18 -17.98 -7.96
C PRO A 35 18.08 -19.04 -7.91
N GLY A 36 17.68 -19.55 -9.08
CA GLY A 36 16.54 -20.47 -9.20
C GLY A 36 15.16 -19.80 -9.28
N GLY A 37 15.10 -18.46 -9.22
CA GLY A 37 13.89 -17.66 -9.38
C GLY A 37 12.89 -17.78 -8.23
N LEU A 38 11.76 -17.09 -8.38
CA LEU A 38 10.61 -17.22 -7.48
C LEU A 38 9.64 -18.28 -7.98
N ASP A 39 9.42 -19.31 -7.18
CA ASP A 39 8.34 -20.28 -7.45
C ASP A 39 6.95 -19.65 -7.26
N ALA A 40 5.93 -20.29 -7.83
CA ALA A 40 4.56 -19.77 -7.79
C ALA A 40 4.00 -19.63 -6.37
N ARG A 41 4.40 -20.50 -5.43
CA ARG A 41 3.94 -20.47 -4.05
C ARG A 41 4.52 -19.28 -3.29
N ARG A 42 5.81 -18.99 -3.48
CA ARG A 42 6.50 -17.83 -2.89
C ARG A 42 5.94 -16.53 -3.44
N THR A 43 5.77 -16.42 -4.76
CA THR A 43 5.17 -15.24 -5.37
C THR A 43 3.75 -15.02 -4.88
N ALA A 44 2.92 -16.06 -4.84
CA ALA A 44 1.56 -15.96 -4.31
C ALA A 44 1.55 -15.52 -2.84
N GLY A 45 2.44 -16.08 -2.01
CA GLY A 45 2.58 -15.67 -0.61
C GLY A 45 2.94 -14.19 -0.45
N LEU A 46 3.90 -13.70 -1.24
CA LEU A 46 4.31 -12.29 -1.22
C LEU A 46 3.17 -11.36 -1.66
N VAL A 47 2.48 -11.70 -2.74
CA VAL A 47 1.35 -10.91 -3.26
C VAL A 47 0.20 -10.91 -2.26
N VAL A 48 -0.19 -12.06 -1.71
CA VAL A 48 -1.25 -12.15 -0.70
C VAL A 48 -0.87 -11.36 0.55
N GLY A 49 0.37 -11.48 1.04
CA GLY A 49 0.86 -10.69 2.17
C GLY A 49 0.77 -9.19 1.92
N TYR A 50 1.15 -8.73 0.71
CA TYR A 50 1.02 -7.32 0.33
C TYR A 50 -0.44 -6.87 0.25
N LEU A 51 -1.35 -7.70 -0.28
CA LEU A 51 -2.77 -7.38 -0.31
C LEU A 51 -3.39 -7.31 1.09
N LEU A 52 -2.95 -8.15 2.03
CA LEU A 52 -3.35 -8.07 3.44
C LEU A 52 -2.87 -6.77 4.07
N PHE A 53 -1.61 -6.39 3.83
CA PHE A 53 -1.09 -5.09 4.24
C PHE A 53 -1.92 -3.94 3.66
N LEU A 54 -2.20 -3.96 2.35
CA LEU A 54 -2.98 -2.91 1.68
C LEU A 54 -4.39 -2.82 2.28
N SER A 55 -5.01 -3.96 2.59
CA SER A 55 -6.32 -4.00 3.22
C SER A 55 -6.31 -3.35 4.62
N ALA A 56 -5.31 -3.69 5.44
CA ALA A 56 -5.16 -3.09 6.77
C ALA A 56 -4.87 -1.58 6.69
N TYR A 57 -4.03 -1.18 5.73
CA TYR A 57 -3.72 0.21 5.45
C TYR A 57 -4.98 1.00 5.05
N THR A 58 -5.78 0.48 4.12
CA THR A 58 -7.04 1.10 3.71
C THR A 58 -8.04 1.17 4.84
N ALA A 59 -8.15 0.13 5.68
CA ALA A 59 -9.01 0.15 6.86
C ALA A 59 -8.59 1.23 7.86
N ALA A 60 -7.28 1.35 8.12
CA ALA A 60 -6.74 2.40 9.00
C ALA A 60 -7.05 3.80 8.45
N TRP A 61 -6.79 4.02 7.15
CA TRP A 61 -7.14 5.29 6.50
C TRP A 61 -8.64 5.60 6.65
N TYR A 62 -9.52 4.64 6.34
CA TYR A 62 -10.97 4.83 6.49
C TYR A 62 -11.36 5.23 7.91
N ILE A 63 -10.82 4.55 8.93
CA ILE A 63 -11.09 4.85 10.34
C ILE A 63 -10.64 6.28 10.70
N TYR A 64 -9.42 6.67 10.34
CA TYR A 64 -8.92 8.01 10.68
C TYR A 64 -9.71 9.12 9.98
N THR A 65 -10.04 8.94 8.70
CA THR A 65 -10.87 9.92 7.98
C THR A 65 -12.26 10.06 8.60
N GLU A 66 -12.87 8.97 9.09
CA GLU A 66 -14.16 9.02 9.77
C GLU A 66 -14.08 9.66 11.16
N ILE A 67 -12.97 9.49 11.88
CA ILE A 67 -12.74 10.16 13.16
C ILE A 67 -12.63 11.68 12.95
N ASP A 68 -11.78 12.12 12.03
CA ASP A 68 -11.60 13.56 11.73
C ASP A 68 -12.94 14.21 11.34
N ALA A 69 -13.73 13.55 10.49
CA ALA A 69 -15.04 14.05 10.05
C ALA A 69 -16.05 14.22 11.20
N ARG A 70 -15.88 13.50 12.32
CA ARG A 70 -16.74 13.60 13.50
C ARG A 70 -16.27 14.66 14.50
N GLU A 71 -14.99 14.98 14.53
CA GLU A 71 -14.44 16.03 15.39
C GLU A 71 -14.66 17.44 14.84
N GLU A 72 -14.88 17.57 13.52
CA GLU A 72 -15.20 18.85 12.85
C GLU A 72 -16.68 19.30 12.99
N VAL A 73 -17.57 18.47 13.57
CA VAL A 73 -19.01 18.75 13.79
C VAL A 73 -19.29 19.14 15.23
#